data_AF-A0A183HT74-F1
#
_entry.id   AF-A0A183HT74-F1
#
_cell.length_a   1.000
_cell.length_b   1.000
_cell.length_c   1.000
_cell.angle_alpha   90.00
_cell.angle_beta   90.00
_cell.angle_gamma   90.00
#
_symmetry.space_group_name_H-M   'P 1'
#
loop_
_entity.id
_entity.type
_entity.pdbx_description
1 polymer ?
#
loop_
_entity_poly.entity_id
_entity_poly.type
_entity_poly.pdbx_seq_one_letter_code
_entity_poly.pdbx_strand_id
1 'polypeptide(L)'
;MICIGEDGDVAQFGDWCKRNIQLYKLRYGYEMSPRSSHHWIRRSIAESLRTQDYYVVDALIGGYDSIENKAFLGSVDYLGNGIANQPYIFRGFSGRLCYSILDKTYKNG
;
A
#
# COMPACT_ATOMS: atom_id res chain seq x y z
N MET A 1 -3.50 2.08 5.43
CA MET A 1 -2.19 2.10 4.75
C MET A 1 -1.11 2.34 5.79
N ILE A 2 0.02 1.66 5.67
CA ILE A 2 1.23 1.90 6.46
C ILE A 2 2.32 2.32 5.48
N CYS A 3 3.08 3.35 5.82
CA CYS A 3 4.24 3.84 5.08
C CYS A 3 5.51 3.55 5.89
N ILE A 4 6.59 3.17 5.20
CA ILE A 4 7.85 2.71 5.78
C ILE A 4 8.98 3.32 4.94
N GLY A 5 9.96 3.97 5.57
CA GLY A 5 11.02 4.66 4.84
C GLY A 5 11.58 5.83 5.64
N GLU A 6 12.03 6.86 4.94
CA GLU A 6 12.54 8.10 5.54
C GLU A 6 11.39 8.86 6.24
N ASP A 7 11.60 9.27 7.49
CA ASP A 7 10.52 9.79 8.35
C ASP A 7 9.75 10.98 7.74
N GLY A 8 10.47 11.91 7.10
CA GLY A 8 9.86 13.07 6.44
C GLY A 8 8.97 12.69 5.26
N ASP A 9 9.46 11.78 4.42
CA ASP A 9 8.71 11.30 3.25
C ASP A 9 7.53 10.44 3.67
N VAL A 10 7.70 9.59 4.68
CA VAL A 10 6.63 8.74 5.25
C VAL A 10 5.48 9.60 5.75
N ALA A 11 5.77 10.65 6.51
CA ALA A 11 4.75 11.56 7.02
C ALA A 11 4.05 12.30 5.88
N GLN A 12 4.81 12.91 4.96
CA GLN A 12 4.24 13.69 3.86
C GLN A 12 3.44 12.84 2.86
N PHE A 13 4.03 11.75 2.37
CA PHE A 13 3.39 10.87 1.40
C PHE A 13 2.15 10.20 1.99
N GLY A 14 2.23 9.74 3.25
CA GLY A 14 1.11 9.15 3.97
C GLY A 14 -0.09 10.09 4.06
N ASP A 15 0.14 11.33 4.51
CA ASP A 15 -0.91 12.36 4.62
C ASP A 15 -1.44 12.79 3.25
N TRP A 16 -0.56 12.94 2.26
CA TRP A 16 -0.94 13.27 0.89
C TRP A 16 -1.87 12.20 0.29
N CYS A 17 -1.54 10.92 0.44
CA CYS A 17 -2.39 9.82 -0.01
C CYS A 17 -3.75 9.83 0.69
N LYS A 18 -3.77 9.98 2.02
CA LYS A 18 -5.00 10.02 2.82
C LYS A 18 -5.94 11.12 2.36
N ARG A 19 -5.41 12.33 2.12
CA ARG A 19 -6.20 13.48 1.67
C ARG A 19 -6.78 13.28 0.27
N ASN A 20 -6.01 12.72 -0.67
CA ASN A 20 -6.49 12.48 -2.03
C ASN A 20 -7.57 11.37 -2.09
N ILE A 21 -7.40 10.29 -1.33
CA ILE A 21 -8.41 9.23 -1.22
C ILE A 21 -9.70 9.79 -0.60
N GLN A 22 -9.58 10.62 0.45
CA GLN A 22 -10.75 11.28 1.05
C GLN A 22 -11.43 12.25 0.07
N LEU A 23 -10.66 13.02 -0.70
CA LEU A 23 -11.20 13.91 -1.72
C LEU A 23 -11.95 13.12 -2.81
N TYR A 24 -11.42 11.96 -3.23
CA TYR A 24 -12.10 11.09 -4.18
C TYR A 24 -13.49 10.67 -3.67
N LYS A 25 -13.57 10.24 -2.40
CA LYS A 25 -14.84 9.88 -1.75
C LYS A 25 -15.83 11.03 -1.77
N LEU A 26 -15.40 12.23 -1.40
CA LEU A 26 -16.27 13.41 -1.37
C LEU A 26 -16.74 13.84 -2.77
N ARG A 27 -15.87 13.72 -3.78
CA ARG A 27 -16.18 14.13 -5.16
C ARG A 27 -17.17 13.20 -5.84
N TYR A 28 -16.99 11.89 -5.68
CA TYR A 28 -17.78 10.89 -6.42
C TYR A 28 -18.88 10.24 -5.58
N GLY A 29 -18.89 10.45 -4.26
CA GLY A 29 -19.93 9.93 -3.37
C GLY A 29 -19.76 8.45 -2.98
N TYR A 30 -18.66 7.79 -3.35
CA TYR A 30 -18.37 6.41 -2.98
C TYR A 30 -16.89 6.20 -2.62
N GLU A 31 -16.59 5.16 -1.85
CA GLU A 31 -15.23 4.83 -1.45
C GLU A 31 -14.46 4.10 -2.56
N MET A 32 -13.19 4.45 -2.73
CA MET A 32 -12.31 3.74 -3.65
C MET A 32 -12.03 2.34 -3.11
N SER A 33 -12.15 1.30 -3.96
CA SER A 33 -11.81 -0.05 -3.53
C SER A 33 -10.35 -0.17 -3.09
N PRO A 34 -10.01 -1.10 -2.18
CA PRO A 34 -8.63 -1.29 -1.73
C PRO A 34 -7.65 -1.56 -2.89
N ARG A 35 -8.09 -2.33 -3.88
CA ARG A 35 -7.31 -2.64 -5.09
C ARG A 35 -7.07 -1.40 -5.95
N SER A 36 -8.10 -0.58 -6.17
CA SER A 36 -7.97 0.67 -6.91
C SER A 36 -7.05 1.65 -6.20
N SER A 37 -7.16 1.72 -4.87
CA SER A 37 -6.28 2.54 -4.02
C SER A 37 -4.82 2.09 -4.12
N HIS A 38 -4.57 0.78 -4.05
CA HIS A 38 -3.23 0.19 -4.25
C HIS A 38 -2.65 0.56 -5.62
N HIS A 39 -3.44 0.41 -6.69
CA HIS A 39 -3.00 0.75 -8.04
C HIS A 39 -2.69 2.25 -8.19
N TRP A 40 -3.53 3.11 -7.62
CA TRP A 40 -3.32 4.56 -7.63
C TRP A 40 -2.06 4.96 -6.86
N ILE A 41 -1.87 4.47 -5.64
CA ILE A 41 -0.66 4.71 -4.82
C ILE A 41 0.59 4.26 -5.57
N ARG A 42 0.56 3.08 -6.19
CA ARG A 42 1.66 2.55 -6.98
C ARG A 42 2.05 3.48 -8.12
N ARG A 43 1.05 3.98 -8.84
CA ARG A 43 1.26 4.95 -9.92
C ARG A 43 1.87 6.25 -9.39
N SER A 44 1.40 6.76 -8.24
CA SER A 44 1.95 7.98 -7.64
C SER A 44 3.42 7.85 -7.26
N ILE A 45 3.85 6.72 -6.70
CA ILE A 45 5.27 6.45 -6.42
C ILE A 45 6.07 6.38 -7.72
N ALA A 46 5.58 5.66 -8.72
CA ALA A 46 6.27 5.53 -10.02
C ALA A 46 6.38 6.86 -10.79
N GLU A 47 5.39 7.74 -10.67
CA GLU A 47 5.42 9.10 -11.23
C GLU A 47 6.45 9.97 -10.48
N SER A 48 6.47 9.90 -9.14
CA SER A 48 7.41 10.61 -8.28
C SER A 48 8.87 10.20 -8.51
N LEU A 49 9.13 8.91 -8.79
CA LEU A 49 10.48 8.35 -8.97
C LEU A 49 11.35 9.07 -10.01
N ARG A 50 10.75 9.75 -11.00
CA ARG A 50 11.47 10.49 -12.05
C ARG A 50 11.50 11.99 -11.83
N THR A 51 11.13 12.45 -10.65
CA THR A 51 11.19 13.86 -10.24
C THR A 51 12.45 14.13 -9.43
N GLN A 52 12.82 15.40 -9.28
CA GLN A 52 13.97 15.79 -8.45
C GLN A 52 13.75 15.41 -6.97
N ASP A 53 12.52 15.59 -6.49
CA ASP A 53 12.13 15.41 -5.09
C ASP A 53 11.24 14.17 -4.95
N TYR A 54 11.79 13.01 -5.31
CA TYR A 54 11.06 11.75 -5.26
C TYR A 54 10.88 11.24 -3.82
N TYR A 55 9.76 10.57 -3.54
CA TYR A 55 9.50 9.99 -2.22
C TYR A 55 10.22 8.64 -2.03
N VAL A 56 10.97 8.49 -0.93
CA VAL A 56 11.58 7.23 -0.52
C VAL A 56 10.68 6.49 0.47
N VAL A 57 9.60 5.89 -0.05
CA VAL A 57 8.57 5.25 0.78
C VAL A 57 8.13 3.89 0.21
N ASP A 58 8.25 2.86 1.04
CA ASP A 58 7.53 1.61 0.90
C ASP A 58 6.12 1.74 1.51
N ALA A 59 5.11 1.15 0.87
CA ALA A 59 3.74 1.17 1.35
C ALA A 59 3.16 -0.25 1.51
N LEU A 60 2.42 -0.46 2.60
CA LEU A 60 1.51 -1.59 2.78
C LEU A 60 0.06 -1.09 2.74
N ILE A 61 -0.73 -1.67 1.85
CA ILE A 61 -2.12 -1.31 1.63
C ILE A 61 -2.97 -2.53 2.02
N GLY A 62 -3.77 -2.36 3.07
CA GLY A 62 -4.77 -3.32 3.50
C GLY A 62 -6.15 -2.67 3.52
N GLY A 63 -7.18 -3.45 3.19
CA GLY A 63 -8.58 -3.00 3.24
C GLY A 63 -9.54 -4.16 2.98
N TYR A 64 -10.83 -3.90 3.13
CA TYR A 64 -11.88 -4.85 2.79
C TYR A 64 -12.72 -4.29 1.66
N ASP A 65 -12.91 -5.06 0.60
CA ASP A 65 -13.80 -4.73 -0.49
C ASP A 65 -15.21 -5.21 -0.17
N SER A 66 -16.13 -4.29 0.09
CA SER A 66 -17.53 -4.58 0.44
C SER A 66 -18.38 -5.03 -0.74
N ILE A 67 -17.93 -4.80 -1.98
CA ILE A 67 -18.62 -5.22 -3.20
C ILE A 67 -18.26 -6.68 -3.48
N GLU A 68 -16.96 -7.01 -3.45
CA GLU A 68 -16.48 -8.38 -3.66
C GLU A 68 -16.55 -9.27 -2.40
N ASN A 69 -16.83 -8.68 -1.24
CA ASN A 69 -16.78 -9.31 0.08
C ASN A 69 -15.43 -9.99 0.37
N LYS A 70 -14.33 -9.33 0.03
CA LYS A 70 -12.96 -9.88 0.13
C LYS A 70 -12.00 -8.93 0.82
N ALA A 71 -11.17 -9.49 1.71
CA ALA A 71 -10.02 -8.78 2.23
C ALA A 71 -8.95 -8.61 1.14
N PHE A 72 -8.29 -7.46 1.15
CA PHE A 72 -7.19 -7.12 0.27
C PHE A 72 -5.98 -6.76 1.12
N LEU A 73 -4.83 -7.31 0.75
CA LEU A 73 -3.53 -6.90 1.25
C LEU A 73 -2.54 -6.86 0.08
N GLY A 74 -1.79 -5.78 -0.01
CA GLY A 74 -0.78 -5.58 -1.03
C GLY A 74 0.33 -4.64 -0.54
N SER A 75 1.43 -4.62 -1.28
CA SER A 75 2.52 -3.69 -1.05
C SER A 75 2.92 -2.95 -2.31
N VAL A 76 3.59 -1.83 -2.12
CA VAL A 76 4.31 -1.09 -3.15
C VAL A 76 5.68 -0.73 -2.59
N ASP A 77 6.75 -0.95 -3.34
CA ASP A 77 8.08 -0.46 -2.96
C ASP A 77 8.34 0.98 -3.40
N TYR A 78 9.38 1.60 -2.86
CA TYR A 78 9.79 2.96 -3.23
C TYR A 78 10.16 3.13 -4.72
N LEU A 79 10.29 2.05 -5.49
CA LEU A 79 10.50 2.05 -6.94
C LEU A 79 9.19 1.92 -7.73
N GLY A 80 8.04 1.81 -7.05
CA GLY A 80 6.72 1.63 -7.67
C GLY A 80 6.43 0.19 -8.10
N ASN A 81 7.21 -0.80 -7.66
CA ASN A 81 6.90 -2.21 -7.84
C ASN A 81 5.80 -2.62 -6.86
N GLY A 82 4.69 -3.13 -7.40
CA GLY A 82 3.52 -3.48 -6.63
C GLY A 82 3.27 -4.98 -6.59
N ILE A 83 3.00 -5.51 -5.40
CA ILE A 83 2.49 -6.88 -5.21
C ILE A 83 1.09 -6.75 -4.59
N ALA A 84 0.10 -7.41 -5.19
CA ALA A 84 -1.30 -7.35 -4.75
C ALA A 84 -1.82 -8.73 -4.34
N ASN A 85 -2.89 -8.76 -3.55
CA ASN A 85 -3.63 -9.97 -3.14
C ASN A 85 -2.76 -11.02 -2.43
N GLN A 86 -1.99 -10.57 -1.44
CA GLN A 86 -1.16 -11.47 -0.66
C GLN A 86 -1.88 -11.88 0.63
N PRO A 87 -1.78 -13.14 1.07
CA PRO A 87 -2.34 -13.57 2.36
C PRO A 87 -1.60 -12.91 3.54
N TYR A 88 -0.30 -12.68 3.37
CA TYR A 88 0.57 -11.95 4.28
C TYR A 88 1.74 -11.38 3.47
N ILE A 89 2.26 -10.23 3.89
CA ILE A 89 3.40 -9.58 3.25
C ILE A 89 4.20 -8.80 4.27
N PHE A 90 5.51 -8.77 4.08
CA PHE A 90 6.46 -8.05 4.91
C PHE A 90 7.31 -7.12 4.05
N ARG A 91 7.77 -6.03 4.67
CA ARG A 91 8.68 -5.05 4.06
C ARG A 91 9.99 -4.97 4.85
N GLY A 92 11.06 -4.61 4.16
CA GLY A 92 12.39 -4.54 4.74
C GLY A 92 12.86 -5.88 5.33
N PHE A 93 13.65 -5.81 6.40
CA PHE A 93 14.31 -6.97 6.98
C PHE A 93 13.35 -7.96 7.66
N SER A 94 12.18 -7.48 8.13
CA SER A 94 11.20 -8.29 8.86
C SER A 94 10.79 -9.57 8.10
N GLY A 95 10.70 -9.50 6.77
CA GLY A 95 10.34 -10.65 5.94
C GLY A 95 11.32 -11.82 6.04
N ARG A 96 12.63 -11.56 6.23
CA ARG A 96 13.64 -12.62 6.31
C ARG A 96 13.41 -13.58 7.48
N LEU A 97 12.82 -13.08 8.56
CA LEU A 97 12.43 -13.89 9.70
C LEU A 97 11.01 -14.44 9.52
N CYS A 98 10.06 -13.54 9.22
CA CYS A 98 8.65 -13.84 9.37
C CYS A 98 8.04 -14.66 8.23
N TYR A 99 8.60 -14.62 7.01
CA TYR A 99 8.06 -15.43 5.90
C TYR A 99 8.10 -16.92 6.23
N SER A 100 9.23 -17.44 6.73
CA SER A 100 9.34 -18.87 7.07
C SER A 100 8.34 -19.33 8.15
N ILE A 101 8.01 -18.45 9.08
CA ILE A 101 7.04 -18.72 10.15
C ILE A 101 5.63 -18.75 9.56
N LEU A 102 5.24 -17.73 8.78
CA LEU A 102 3.90 -17.67 8.21
C LEU A 102 3.67 -18.71 7.12
N ASP A 103 4.67 -19.03 6.30
CA ASP A 103 4.60 -20.11 5.32
C ASP A 103 4.29 -21.46 5.99
N LYS A 104 4.76 -21.68 7.23
CA LYS A 104 4.48 -22.89 8.01
C LYS A 104 3.15 -22.85 8.75
N THR A 105 2.76 -21.69 9.27
CA THR A 105 1.69 -21.58 10.30
C THR A 105 0.39 -20.99 9.80
N TYR A 106 0.43 -20.19 8.72
CA TYR A 106 -0.74 -19.55 8.17
C TYR A 106 -1.67 -20.59 7.54
N LYS A 107 -2.98 -20.41 7.75
CA LYS A 107 -4.03 -21.23 7.15
C LYS A 107 -5.01 -20.31 6.46
N ASN A 108 -5.28 -20.58 5.18
CA ASN A 108 -6.41 -19.93 4.49
C ASN A 108 -7.70 -20.39 5.19
N GLY A 109 -8.42 -19.42 5.75
CA GLY A 109 -9.76 -19.64 6.30
C GLY A 109 -10.78 -19.92 5.22
#